data_AF-A0AAV3ZZ17-F1
#
_entry.id   AF-A0AAV3ZZ17-F1
#
_cell.length_a   1.000
_cell.length_b   1.000
_cell.length_c   1.000
_cell.angle_alpha   90.00
_cell.angle_beta   90.00
_cell.angle_gamma   90.00
#
_symmetry.space_group_name_H-M   'P 1'
#
loop_
_entity.id
_entity.type
_entity.pdbx_description
1 polymer ?
#
loop_
_entity_poly.entity_id
_entity_poly.type
_entity_poly.pdbx_seq_one_letter_code
_entity_poly.pdbx_strand_id
1 'polypeptide(L)'
;MADNDSEDWPTGIRCVQFQKNSAFHSGIKCFPYSAMFGGEARGGLSTSTLPVDVIVRRGTEEDLLAITSIRPDYDNDNTVSPKRMVSQTGSKLQVM
;
A
#
# COMPACT_ATOMS: atom_id res chain seq x y z
N MET A 1 -16.30 -20.26 -6.02
CA MET A 1 -16.52 -18.87 -6.47
C MET A 1 -18.01 -18.71 -6.59
N ALA A 2 -18.57 -17.67 -5.99
CA ALA A 2 -19.95 -17.31 -6.26
C ALA A 2 -19.98 -16.54 -7.58
N ASP A 3 -20.91 -16.89 -8.45
CA ASP A 3 -21.13 -16.13 -9.68
C ASP A 3 -21.82 -14.80 -9.32
N ASN A 4 -21.47 -13.75 -10.05
CA ASN A 4 -22.03 -12.42 -9.90
C ASN A 4 -22.69 -12.04 -11.22
N ASP A 5 -23.99 -11.75 -11.18
CA ASP A 5 -24.79 -11.45 -12.37
C ASP A 5 -24.60 -10.02 -12.91
N SER A 6 -23.50 -9.34 -12.53
CA SER A 6 -23.22 -7.99 -13.00
C SER A 6 -22.67 -8.01 -14.43
N GLU A 7 -23.24 -7.15 -15.27
CA GLU A 7 -22.79 -6.93 -16.64
C GLU A 7 -21.59 -5.95 -16.73
N ASP A 8 -21.20 -5.30 -15.62
CA ASP A 8 -20.06 -4.38 -15.57
C ASP A 8 -18.72 -5.14 -15.46
N TRP A 9 -18.43 -5.90 -16.52
CA TRP A 9 -17.21 -6.68 -16.65
C TRP A 9 -15.92 -5.87 -16.52
N PRO A 10 -15.80 -4.64 -17.08
CA PRO A 10 -14.62 -3.81 -16.89
C PRO A 10 -14.29 -3.53 -15.41
N THR A 11 -15.30 -3.42 -14.55
CA THR A 11 -15.09 -3.29 -13.11
C THR A 11 -14.81 -4.63 -12.47
N GLY A 12 -15.59 -5.67 -12.82
CA GLY A 12 -15.50 -7.00 -12.22
C GLY A 12 -14.20 -7.76 -12.49
N ILE A 13 -13.55 -7.53 -13.64
CA ILE A 13 -12.32 -8.24 -14.02
C ILE A 13 -11.20 -8.07 -13.00
N ARG A 14 -11.10 -6.90 -12.34
CA ARG A 14 -10.11 -6.63 -11.29
C ARG A 14 -10.29 -7.58 -10.11
N CYS A 15 -11.53 -7.84 -9.73
CA CYS A 15 -11.86 -8.79 -8.66
C CYS A 15 -11.50 -10.23 -9.06
N VAL A 16 -11.80 -10.64 -10.29
CA VAL A 16 -11.46 -11.98 -10.81
C VAL A 16 -9.95 -12.20 -10.86
N GLN A 17 -9.21 -11.21 -11.37
CA GLN A 17 -7.75 -11.26 -11.42
C GLN A 17 -7.15 -11.38 -10.02
N PHE A 18 -7.60 -10.56 -9.06
CA PHE A 18 -7.13 -10.64 -7.68
C PHE A 18 -7.41 -12.02 -7.07
N GLN A 19 -8.63 -12.56 -7.25
CA GLN A 19 -8.98 -13.88 -6.72
C GLN A 19 -8.12 -14.98 -7.33
N LYS A 20 -7.91 -14.99 -8.65
CA LYS A 20 -7.07 -16.00 -9.30
C LYS A 20 -5.61 -15.90 -8.92
N ASN A 21 -5.06 -14.67 -8.84
CA ASN A 21 -3.66 -14.46 -8.54
C ASN A 21 -3.31 -14.66 -7.06
N SER A 22 -4.31 -14.57 -6.17
CA SER A 22 -4.15 -14.80 -4.73
C SER A 22 -4.51 -16.23 -4.30
N ALA A 23 -4.95 -17.09 -5.23
CA ALA A 23 -5.26 -18.48 -4.94
C ALA A 23 -4.01 -19.37 -5.06
N PHE A 24 -3.87 -20.34 -4.16
CA PHE A 24 -2.76 -21.28 -4.22
C PHE A 24 -2.85 -22.14 -5.48
N HIS A 25 -1.80 -22.14 -6.29
CA HIS A 25 -1.78 -22.88 -7.54
C HIS A 25 -0.91 -24.14 -7.40
N SER A 26 -1.55 -25.31 -7.50
CA SER A 26 -0.91 -26.62 -7.22
C SER A 26 0.27 -26.95 -8.14
N GLY A 27 0.27 -26.47 -9.38
CA GLY A 27 1.36 -26.69 -10.34
C GLY A 27 2.66 -25.97 -9.98
N ILE A 28 2.60 -24.67 -9.65
CA ILE A 28 3.76 -23.85 -9.24
C ILE A 28 4.04 -23.92 -7.74
N LYS A 29 3.17 -24.57 -6.95
CA LYS A 29 3.28 -24.75 -5.50
C LYS A 29 3.34 -23.44 -4.70
N CYS A 30 2.81 -22.36 -5.25
CA CYS A 30 2.72 -21.05 -4.60
C CYS A 30 1.53 -20.25 -5.14
N PHE A 31 1.32 -19.06 -4.58
CA PHE A 31 0.35 -18.09 -5.09
C PHE A 31 0.96 -17.38 -6.33
N PRO A 32 0.27 -17.30 -7.47
CA PRO A 32 0.80 -16.63 -8.67
C PRO A 32 1.26 -15.20 -8.43
N TYR A 33 0.55 -14.44 -7.58
CA TYR A 33 0.98 -13.10 -7.16
C TYR A 33 2.34 -13.14 -6.45
N SER A 34 2.51 -14.05 -5.48
CA SER A 34 3.78 -14.22 -4.76
C SER A 34 4.91 -14.66 -5.67
N ALA A 35 4.64 -15.50 -6.67
CA ALA A 35 5.64 -15.90 -7.65
C ALA A 35 6.17 -14.71 -8.47
N MET A 36 5.29 -13.76 -8.81
CA MET A 36 5.65 -12.61 -9.65
C MET A 36 6.27 -11.46 -8.85
N PHE A 37 5.75 -11.18 -7.65
CA PHE A 37 6.09 -9.98 -6.88
C PHE A 37 6.93 -10.25 -5.62
N GLY A 38 7.17 -11.51 -5.28
CA GLY A 38 8.01 -11.89 -4.13
C GLY A 38 7.36 -11.66 -2.76
N GLY A 39 6.05 -11.38 -2.70
CA GLY A 39 5.30 -11.19 -1.46
C GLY A 39 3.85 -11.68 -1.56
N GLU A 40 3.16 -11.83 -0.44
CA GLU A 40 1.74 -12.20 -0.44
C GLU A 40 0.87 -11.05 -0.94
N ALA A 41 -0.23 -11.38 -1.62
CA ALA A 41 -1.20 -10.40 -2.05
C ALA A 41 -1.85 -9.74 -0.83
N ARG A 42 -1.77 -8.40 -0.75
CA ARG A 42 -2.37 -7.64 0.35
C ARG A 42 -3.85 -7.48 0.08
N GLY A 43 -4.68 -8.02 0.97
CA GLY A 43 -6.14 -7.90 0.93
C GLY A 43 -6.67 -7.41 2.29
N GLY A 44 -7.67 -6.53 2.25
CA GLY A 44 -8.33 -6.01 3.45
C GLY A 44 -7.44 -5.13 4.34
N LEU A 45 -8.03 -4.62 5.43
CA LEU A 45 -7.34 -3.72 6.37
C LEU A 45 -6.29 -4.43 7.22
N SER A 46 -6.42 -5.74 7.44
CA SER A 46 -5.47 -6.56 8.22
C SER A 46 -4.06 -6.61 7.62
N THR A 47 -3.94 -6.39 6.31
CA THR A 47 -2.65 -6.36 5.61
C THR A 47 -2.08 -4.95 5.47
N SER A 48 -2.75 -3.94 6.02
CA SER A 48 -2.29 -2.55 6.05
C SER A 48 -1.27 -2.31 7.17
N THR A 49 -0.69 -1.11 7.20
CA THR A 49 0.20 -0.67 8.30
C THR A 49 -0.58 -0.18 9.53
N LEU A 50 -1.93 -0.28 9.51
CA LEU A 50 -2.75 0.19 10.63
C LEU A 50 -2.60 -0.74 11.84
N PRO A 51 -2.56 -0.17 13.07
CA PRO A 51 -2.57 -0.97 14.29
C PRO A 51 -3.81 -1.88 14.37
N VAL A 52 -3.65 -3.09 14.93
CA VAL A 52 -4.73 -4.08 15.01
C VAL A 52 -5.89 -3.60 15.89
N ASP A 53 -5.59 -2.90 16.99
CA ASP A 53 -6.56 -2.27 17.87
C ASP A 53 -7.41 -1.22 17.13
N VAL A 54 -6.80 -0.51 16.20
CA VAL A 54 -7.50 0.43 15.32
C VAL A 54 -8.43 -0.32 14.38
N ILE A 55 -7.97 -1.39 13.72
CA ILE A 55 -8.79 -2.17 12.78
C ILE A 55 -10.01 -2.80 13.48
N VAL A 56 -9.85 -3.30 14.70
CA VAL A 56 -10.91 -3.98 15.46
C VAL A 56 -11.95 -3.01 16.02
N ARG A 57 -11.54 -1.80 16.42
CA ARG A 57 -12.44 -0.81 17.05
C ARG A 57 -13.38 -0.11 16.04
N ARG A 58 -13.05 -0.13 14.76
CA ARG A 58 -13.70 0.68 13.73
C ARG A 58 -15.04 0.11 13.30
N GLY A 59 -16.08 0.94 13.40
CA GLY A 59 -17.44 0.57 12.99
C GLY A 59 -17.90 1.26 11.71
N THR A 60 -17.35 2.44 11.38
CA THR A 60 -17.81 3.24 10.24
C THR A 60 -16.67 3.81 9.38
N GLU A 61 -17.01 4.33 8.20
CA GLU A 61 -16.07 5.02 7.32
C GLU A 61 -15.49 6.29 7.97
N GLU A 62 -16.27 7.00 8.78
CA GLU A 62 -15.83 8.20 9.49
C GLU A 62 -14.72 7.89 10.49
N ASP A 63 -14.83 6.75 11.19
CA ASP A 63 -13.74 6.24 12.01
C ASP A 63 -12.51 6.00 11.14
N LEU A 64 -12.69 5.51 9.90
CA LEU A 64 -11.65 5.32 8.86
C LEU A 64 -10.89 6.60 8.52
N LEU A 65 -11.64 7.67 8.27
CA LEU A 65 -11.12 8.95 7.85
C LEU A 65 -10.41 9.69 8.99
N ALA A 66 -10.89 9.58 10.23
CA ALA A 66 -10.31 10.30 11.38
C ALA A 66 -8.84 9.93 11.66
N ILE A 67 -8.44 8.69 11.37
CA ILE A 67 -7.06 8.21 11.62
C ILE A 67 -6.16 8.49 10.42
N THR A 68 -6.71 8.52 9.20
CA THR A 68 -5.94 8.83 7.99
C THR A 68 -5.80 10.33 7.74
N SER A 69 -6.67 11.17 8.33
CA SER A 69 -6.69 12.63 8.14
C SER A 69 -5.68 13.42 8.98
N ILE A 70 -4.66 12.76 9.54
CA ILE A 70 -3.53 13.40 10.23
C ILE A 70 -2.32 13.28 9.27
N ARG A 71 -1.77 14.24 8.52
CA ARG A 71 -1.84 15.72 8.31
C ARG A 71 -0.95 16.01 7.03
N PRO A 72 -0.84 17.22 6.41
CA PRO A 72 -0.54 18.49 7.09
C PRO A 72 -1.57 19.59 6.80
N ASP A 73 -1.73 20.47 7.78
CA ASP A 73 -2.26 21.81 7.56
C ASP A 73 -1.38 22.50 6.51
N TYR A 74 -2.00 23.19 5.56
CA TYR A 74 -1.30 24.15 4.73
C TYR A 74 -0.91 25.33 5.63
N ASP A 75 0.34 25.33 6.13
CA ASP A 75 0.92 26.49 6.79
C ASP A 75 1.00 27.65 5.78
N ASN A 76 0.02 28.54 5.85
CA ASN A 76 0.17 29.90 5.34
C ASN A 76 1.02 30.68 6.34
N ASP A 77 2.34 30.69 6.16
CA ASP A 77 3.16 31.81 6.64
C ASP A 77 4.38 32.05 5.75
N ASN A 78 4.55 33.31 5.36
CA ASN A 78 5.55 33.82 4.46
C ASN A 78 6.74 34.33 5.27
N THR A 79 7.72 33.50 5.63
CA THR A 79 8.98 33.99 6.27
C THR A 79 10.25 33.20 5.89
N VAL A 80 11.08 33.84 5.05
CA VAL A 80 12.55 33.77 4.84
C VAL A 80 13.31 32.49 5.22
N SER A 81 13.83 31.79 4.21
CA SER A 81 14.80 30.69 4.32
C SER A 81 16.21 31.17 4.75
N PRO A 82 16.88 30.54 5.74
CA PRO A 82 18.32 30.69 5.91
C PRO A 82 19.07 29.73 4.98
N LYS A 83 20.10 30.27 4.30
CA LYS A 83 20.97 29.58 3.34
C LYS A 83 21.66 28.37 3.97
N ARG A 84 21.53 27.18 3.36
CA ARG A 84 22.34 25.99 3.71
C ARG A 84 23.74 26.10 3.08
N MET A 85 24.78 26.13 3.91
CA MET A 85 26.18 25.88 3.52
C MET A 85 26.33 24.46 2.95
N VAL A 86 26.88 24.35 1.74
CA VAL A 86 27.34 23.08 1.17
C VAL A 86 28.75 22.82 1.69
N SER A 87 28.93 21.77 2.51
CA SER A 87 30.24 21.15 2.74
C SER A 87 30.39 19.95 1.81
N GLN A 88 31.20 20.12 0.77
CA GLN A 88 31.78 19.00 0.02
C GLN A 88 32.75 18.24 0.92
N THR A 89 32.63 16.92 0.99
CA THR A 89 33.79 16.05 1.23
C THR A 89 33.58 14.75 0.47
N GLY A 90 34.36 14.59 -0.60
CA GLY A 90 34.42 13.37 -1.41
C GLY A 90 35.07 12.22 -0.64
N SER A 91 34.67 11.00 -0.96
CA SER A 91 35.41 9.80 -0.59
C SER A 91 35.83 9.07 -1.86
N LYS A 92 37.15 9.02 -2.02
CA LYS A 92 37.94 8.45 -3.11
C LYS A 92 37.83 6.93 -3.05
N LEU A 93 37.34 6.30 -4.12
CA LEU A 93 37.45 4.85 -4.33
C LEU A 93 38.94 4.51 -4.51
N GLN A 94 39.45 3.59 -3.69
CA GLN A 94 40.78 3.01 -3.87
C GLN A 94 40.61 1.52 -4.20
N VAL A 95 41.05 1.18 -5.41
CA VAL A 95 41.15 -0.17 -5.94
C VAL A 95 42.33 -0.87 -5.27
N MET A 96 42.12 -2.09 -4.78
CA MET A 96 43.13 -3.15 -4.75
C MET A 96 42.46 -4.51 -4.72
#